data_AF-A0A504I758-F1
#
_entry.id   AF-A0A504I758-F1
#
_cell.length_a   1.000
_cell.length_b   1.000
_cell.length_c   1.000
_cell.angle_alpha   90.00
_cell.angle_beta   90.00
_cell.angle_gamma   90.00
#
_symmetry.space_group_name_H-M   'P 1'
#
loop_
_entity.id
_entity.type
_entity.pdbx_description
1 polymer ?
#
loop_
_entity_poly.entity_id
_entity_poly.type
_entity_poly.pdbx_seq_one_letter_code
_entity_poly.pdbx_strand_id
1 'polypeptide(L)'
;MAKDASDAIAARLDEQRKRVQQAENAVEAYRSANNMVMAAGNLVSDQELTELNTQLSAAQSRTAALKAQVDQLRRSGGAPDATSEAMRSSVISSLRAQEATLVEKVSQFGTELGPRHPSMIAAQQQLRDTRALIGRELGRIGAAAETDYERALANQQALEAKVAGMKTKSLDTDQASVKLRELQRDLEAVRSVYANYLQRVQETREQINVDSTNARIISSAMPALKKSWPPLSLLVLGALFGGLGLGTGLALIAEYSSPTVLSSAQMQSAIDAPVLGVVPAKSGNTRRWWPFGGTAAAASQKTDAVVGLALRRMFSSGRRPPDWPLVPSILVTSPPEDAAHRGRVARLLANAAAARGGRILFIDTNAGGGQKDQQPGVLDVLRGEYGIEALSRYTPGSNVALLGRGRSKAVFQ
;
A
#
# COMPACT_ATOMS: atom_id res chain seq x y z
N MET A 1 48.49 -16.66 27.22
CA MET A 1 47.11 -16.59 26.70
C MET A 1 46.48 -15.20 26.85
N ALA A 2 46.26 -14.66 28.06
CA ALA A 2 45.67 -13.31 28.20
C ALA A 2 46.59 -12.15 27.74
N LYS A 3 47.91 -12.29 27.95
CA LYS A 3 48.92 -11.31 27.51
C LYS A 3 49.07 -11.28 25.99
N ASP A 4 49.16 -12.44 25.35
CA ASP A 4 49.28 -12.57 23.88
C ASP A 4 48.06 -12.00 23.14
N ALA A 5 46.85 -12.16 23.69
CA ALA A 5 45.64 -11.57 23.14
C ALA A 5 45.63 -10.03 23.28
N SER A 6 46.14 -9.51 24.40
CA SER A 6 46.21 -8.06 24.64
C SER A 6 47.24 -7.38 23.72
N ASP A 7 48.38 -8.01 23.50
CA ASP A 7 49.44 -7.51 22.61
C ASP A 7 48.99 -7.56 21.13
N ALA A 8 48.27 -8.62 20.72
CA ALA A 8 47.69 -8.71 19.38
C ALA A 8 46.61 -7.64 19.12
N ILE A 9 45.80 -7.30 20.13
CA ILE A 9 44.79 -6.24 20.06
C ILE A 9 45.46 -4.85 19.98
N ALA A 10 46.51 -4.62 20.76
CA ALA A 10 47.27 -3.37 20.73
C ALA A 10 47.94 -3.14 19.37
N ALA A 11 48.53 -4.19 18.77
CA ALA A 11 49.12 -4.13 17.43
C ALA A 11 48.08 -3.78 16.35
N ARG A 12 46.88 -4.37 16.41
CA ARG A 12 45.78 -4.02 15.50
C ARG A 12 45.29 -2.58 15.68
N LEU A 13 45.25 -2.09 16.92
CA LEU A 13 44.82 -0.71 17.18
C LEU A 13 45.83 0.31 16.63
N ASP A 14 47.13 0.05 16.75
CA ASP A 14 48.18 0.89 16.17
C ASP A 14 48.12 0.89 14.63
N GLU A 15 47.85 -0.26 14.03
CA GLU A 15 47.63 -0.37 12.58
C GLU A 15 46.43 0.48 12.12
N GLN A 16 45.28 0.39 12.81
CA GLN A 16 44.11 1.20 12.49
C GLN A 16 44.36 2.70 12.70
N ARG A 17 45.10 3.08 13.74
CA ARG A 17 45.50 4.48 13.98
C ARG A 17 46.34 5.02 12.81
N LYS A 18 47.32 4.24 12.33
CA LYS A 18 48.13 4.62 11.15
C LYS A 18 47.28 4.79 9.90
N ARG A 19 46.29 3.93 9.69
CA ARG A 19 45.34 4.05 8.57
C ARG A 19 44.49 5.33 8.67
N VAL A 20 44.01 5.69 9.86
CA VAL A 20 43.31 6.97 10.07
C VAL A 20 44.24 8.14 9.70
N GLN A 21 45.47 8.15 10.22
CA GLN A 21 46.42 9.23 9.93
C GLN A 21 46.77 9.33 8.43
N GLN A 22 46.91 8.21 7.74
CA GLN A 22 47.11 8.19 6.28
C GLN A 22 45.90 8.77 5.53
N ALA A 23 44.68 8.40 5.92
CA ALA A 23 43.46 8.92 5.31
C ALA A 23 43.27 10.43 5.59
N GLU A 24 43.59 10.89 6.80
CA GLU A 24 43.57 12.32 7.16
C GLU A 24 44.58 13.12 6.33
N ASN A 25 45.82 12.63 6.23
CA ASN A 25 46.84 13.26 5.41
C ASN A 25 46.45 13.28 3.92
N ALA A 26 45.80 12.23 3.41
CA ALA A 26 45.33 12.19 2.03
C ALA A 26 44.25 13.24 1.77
N VAL A 27 43.29 13.42 2.70
CA VAL A 27 42.27 14.48 2.63
C VAL A 27 42.93 15.86 2.64
N GLU A 28 43.87 16.11 3.56
CA GLU A 28 44.50 17.43 3.69
C GLU A 28 45.45 17.76 2.53
N ALA A 29 46.22 16.78 2.06
CA ALA A 29 47.07 16.92 0.87
C ALA A 29 46.21 17.19 -0.38
N TYR A 30 45.06 16.53 -0.50
CA TYR A 30 44.14 16.77 -1.61
C TYR A 30 43.51 18.16 -1.55
N ARG A 31 43.13 18.64 -0.36
CA ARG A 31 42.58 19.99 -0.16
C ARG A 31 43.60 21.07 -0.51
N SER A 32 44.83 20.93 -0.03
CA SER A 32 45.91 21.89 -0.30
C SER A 32 46.31 21.89 -1.78
N ALA A 33 46.45 20.72 -2.41
CA ALA A 33 46.79 20.62 -3.84
C ALA A 33 45.74 21.26 -4.77
N ASN A 34 44.46 21.21 -4.38
CA ASN A 34 43.35 21.77 -5.16
C ASN A 34 42.87 23.15 -4.67
N ASN A 35 43.64 23.82 -3.78
CA ASN A 35 43.31 25.13 -3.20
C ASN A 35 41.90 25.22 -2.59
N MET A 36 41.41 24.13 -2.00
CA MET A 36 40.08 24.04 -1.39
C MET A 36 40.08 24.62 0.02
N VAL A 37 40.28 25.93 0.08
CA VAL A 37 40.16 26.71 1.30
C VAL A 37 38.68 26.98 1.53
N MET A 38 38.15 26.44 2.63
CA MET A 38 36.77 26.73 3.05
C MET A 38 36.79 27.89 4.04
N ALA A 39 35.97 28.89 3.79
CA ALA A 39 35.67 29.96 4.74
C ALA A 39 34.21 29.82 5.17
N ALA A 40 33.97 29.67 6.48
CA ALA A 40 32.62 29.56 7.05
C ALA A 40 31.70 28.51 6.38
N GLY A 41 32.26 27.40 5.90
CA GLY A 41 31.51 26.28 5.31
C GLY A 41 31.30 26.35 3.78
N ASN A 42 31.69 27.45 3.12
CA ASN A 42 31.65 27.59 1.67
C ASN A 42 33.06 27.68 1.07
N LEU A 43 33.20 27.32 -0.20
CA LEU A 43 34.44 27.52 -0.94
C LEU A 43 34.65 29.01 -1.24
N VAL A 44 35.86 29.51 -1.06
CA VAL A 44 36.19 30.92 -1.34
C VAL A 44 35.91 31.28 -2.81
N SER A 45 36.11 30.34 -3.74
CA SER A 45 35.79 30.50 -5.17
C SER A 45 34.31 30.81 -5.43
N ASP A 46 33.40 30.22 -4.65
CA ASP A 46 31.96 30.39 -4.85
C ASP A 46 31.51 31.77 -4.37
N GLN A 47 32.13 32.24 -3.29
CA GLN A 47 31.92 33.59 -2.78
C GLN A 47 32.46 34.64 -3.77
N GLU A 48 33.64 34.43 -4.34
CA GLU A 48 34.21 35.29 -5.38
C GLU A 48 33.34 35.31 -6.64
N LEU A 49 32.83 34.17 -7.08
CA LEU A 49 31.93 34.09 -8.24
C LEU A 49 30.61 34.84 -7.98
N THR A 50 30.08 34.74 -6.77
CA THR A 50 28.87 35.48 -6.36
C THR A 50 29.11 36.99 -6.42
N GLU A 51 30.24 37.46 -5.87
CA GLU A 51 30.62 38.87 -5.91
C GLU A 51 30.90 39.37 -7.34
N LEU A 52 31.51 38.55 -8.21
CA LEU A 52 31.67 38.92 -9.62
C LEU A 52 30.34 39.02 -10.35
N ASN A 53 29.37 38.16 -10.02
CA ASN A 53 28.02 38.22 -10.61
C ASN A 53 27.24 39.46 -10.15
N THR A 54 27.36 39.88 -8.88
CA THR A 54 26.74 41.13 -8.40
C THR A 54 27.36 42.34 -9.10
N GLN A 55 28.68 42.37 -9.23
CA GLN A 55 29.40 43.42 -9.97
C GLN A 55 29.02 43.44 -11.45
N LEU A 56 28.89 42.27 -12.09
CA LEU A 56 28.46 42.15 -13.48
C LEU A 56 27.03 42.67 -13.67
N SER A 57 26.10 42.29 -12.78
CA SER A 57 24.71 42.78 -12.83
C SER A 57 24.65 44.31 -12.69
N ALA A 58 25.47 44.89 -11.80
CA ALA A 58 25.57 46.34 -11.66
C ALA A 58 26.16 47.01 -12.91
N ALA A 59 27.20 46.41 -13.51
CA ALA A 59 27.81 46.88 -14.75
C ALA A 59 26.85 46.80 -15.95
N GLN A 60 26.06 45.73 -16.07
CA GLN A 60 25.03 45.57 -17.09
C GLN A 60 23.93 46.62 -16.97
N SER A 61 23.44 46.86 -15.75
CA SER A 61 22.45 47.92 -15.48
C SER A 61 22.98 49.30 -15.88
N ARG A 62 24.24 49.62 -15.50
CA ARG A 62 24.88 50.88 -15.88
C ARG A 62 25.06 51.02 -17.39
N THR A 63 25.48 49.96 -18.07
CA THR A 63 25.66 49.95 -19.52
C THR A 63 24.34 50.11 -20.26
N ALA A 64 23.26 49.46 -19.79
CA ALA A 64 21.93 49.62 -20.33
C ALA A 64 21.39 51.05 -20.17
N ALA A 65 21.61 51.66 -19.00
CA ALA A 65 21.22 53.05 -18.74
C ALA A 65 21.96 54.04 -19.67
N LEU A 66 23.28 53.89 -19.82
CA LEU A 66 24.08 54.73 -20.72
C LEU A 66 23.73 54.50 -22.19
N LYS A 67 23.45 53.26 -22.59
CA LYS A 67 22.98 52.95 -23.95
C LYS A 67 21.67 53.66 -24.26
N ALA A 68 20.69 53.58 -23.34
CA ALA A 68 19.42 54.27 -23.50
C ALA A 68 19.59 55.79 -23.63
N GLN A 69 20.52 56.36 -22.85
CA GLN A 69 20.88 57.77 -22.93
C GLN A 69 21.47 58.14 -24.29
N VAL A 70 22.45 57.40 -24.78
CA VAL A 70 23.06 57.60 -26.11
C VAL A 70 22.01 57.46 -27.21
N ASP A 71 21.17 56.43 -27.16
CA ASP A 71 20.10 56.21 -28.13
C ASP A 71 19.07 57.35 -28.13
N GLN A 72 18.75 57.91 -26.97
CA GLN A 72 17.88 59.09 -26.85
C GLN A 72 18.53 60.34 -27.46
N LEU A 73 19.83 60.58 -27.23
CA LEU A 73 20.58 61.69 -27.85
C LEU A 73 20.68 61.55 -29.38
N ARG A 74 20.86 60.32 -29.88
CA ARG A 74 20.88 60.05 -31.33
C ARG A 74 19.52 60.29 -31.98
N ARG A 75 18.44 59.82 -31.35
CA ARG A 75 17.07 60.00 -31.86
C ARG A 75 16.60 61.45 -31.83
N SER A 76 17.02 62.24 -30.85
CA SER A 76 16.68 63.65 -30.79
C SER A 76 17.43 64.48 -31.85
N GLY A 77 18.43 63.91 -32.53
CA GLY A 77 19.19 64.60 -33.58
C GLY A 77 19.90 65.86 -33.08
N GLY A 78 20.20 65.93 -31.78
CA GLY A 78 20.71 67.15 -31.16
C GLY A 78 19.66 68.23 -30.90
N ALA A 79 18.36 67.89 -30.89
CA ALA A 79 17.31 68.79 -30.40
C ALA A 79 17.44 68.94 -28.87
N PRO A 80 17.68 70.16 -28.35
CA PRO A 80 17.98 70.39 -26.93
C PRO A 80 16.81 70.04 -25.99
N ASP A 81 15.57 70.13 -26.47
CA ASP A 81 14.36 69.97 -25.64
C ASP A 81 13.99 68.52 -25.30
N ALA A 82 14.64 67.53 -25.93
CA ALA A 82 14.25 66.13 -25.81
C ALA A 82 15.18 65.28 -24.92
N THR A 83 16.24 65.85 -24.34
CA THR A 83 17.25 65.08 -23.59
C THR A 83 17.47 65.60 -22.18
N SER A 84 17.22 64.74 -21.19
CA SER A 84 17.37 65.08 -19.76
C SER A 84 18.80 65.46 -19.37
N GLU A 85 19.80 65.03 -20.13
CA GLU A 85 21.21 65.36 -19.88
C GLU A 85 21.58 66.77 -20.36
N ALA A 86 21.01 67.23 -21.48
CA ALA A 86 21.19 68.61 -21.94
C ALA A 86 20.61 69.62 -20.93
N MET A 87 19.52 69.25 -20.24
CA MET A 87 18.93 70.06 -19.17
C MET A 87 19.80 70.14 -17.90
N ARG A 88 20.69 69.17 -17.67
CA ARG A 88 21.60 69.17 -16.52
C ARG A 88 22.86 70.02 -16.76
N SER A 89 23.18 70.35 -18.01
CA SER A 89 24.31 71.21 -18.34
C SER A 89 24.00 72.68 -18.04
N SER A 90 24.72 73.27 -17.09
CA SER A 90 24.62 74.70 -16.76
C SER A 90 24.98 75.59 -17.95
N VAL A 91 25.89 75.13 -18.82
CA VAL A 91 26.29 75.84 -20.04
C VAL A 91 25.13 75.91 -21.02
N ILE A 92 24.45 74.79 -21.29
CA ILE A 92 23.26 74.77 -22.16
C ILE A 92 22.15 75.67 -21.59
N SER A 93 21.89 75.57 -20.28
CA SER A 93 20.90 76.42 -19.62
C SER A 93 21.21 77.92 -19.80
N SER A 94 22.48 78.31 -19.62
CA SER A 94 22.91 79.70 -19.82
C SER A 94 22.80 80.17 -21.29
N LEU A 95 23.17 79.32 -22.26
CA LEU A 95 23.06 79.62 -23.69
C LEU A 95 21.60 79.71 -24.14
N ARG A 96 20.70 78.92 -23.55
CA ARG A 96 19.26 78.97 -23.81
C ARG A 96 18.61 80.24 -23.25
N ALA A 97 19.00 80.66 -22.05
CA ALA A 97 18.56 81.94 -21.51
C ALA A 97 18.99 83.10 -22.42
N GLN A 98 20.24 83.07 -22.92
CA GLN A 98 20.73 84.03 -23.91
C GLN A 98 19.98 83.95 -25.24
N GLU A 99 19.69 82.74 -25.74
CA GLU A 99 18.89 82.54 -26.95
C GLU A 99 17.51 83.17 -26.80
N ALA A 100 16.81 82.94 -25.68
CA ALA A 100 15.49 83.52 -25.43
C ALA A 100 15.52 85.05 -25.44
N THR A 101 16.51 85.67 -24.77
CA THR A 101 16.69 87.12 -24.79
C THR A 101 17.00 87.65 -26.20
N LEU A 102 17.79 86.92 -27.01
CA LEU A 102 18.10 87.31 -28.39
C LEU A 102 16.88 87.16 -29.32
N VAL A 103 16.07 86.11 -29.15
CA VAL A 103 14.81 85.93 -29.88
C VAL A 103 13.84 87.07 -29.59
N GLU A 104 13.72 87.47 -28.32
CA GLU A 104 12.90 88.62 -27.93
C GLU A 104 13.37 89.92 -28.61
N LYS A 105 14.68 90.21 -28.57
CA LYS A 105 15.27 91.38 -29.24
C LYS A 105 15.05 91.38 -30.75
N VAL A 106 15.20 90.21 -31.40
CA VAL A 106 14.91 90.06 -32.84
C VAL A 106 13.44 90.34 -33.14
N SER A 107 12.52 89.92 -32.27
CA SER A 107 11.08 90.20 -32.42
C SER A 107 10.77 91.70 -32.25
N GLN A 108 11.36 92.35 -31.25
CA GLN A 108 11.20 93.79 -30.99
C GLN A 108 11.73 94.62 -32.16
N PHE A 109 12.99 94.40 -32.58
CA PHE A 109 13.60 95.12 -33.70
C PHE A 109 12.91 94.82 -35.04
N GLY A 110 12.37 93.61 -35.23
CA GLY A 110 11.57 93.27 -36.41
C GLY A 110 10.30 94.10 -36.54
N THR A 111 9.69 94.46 -35.40
CA THR A 111 8.46 95.27 -35.36
C THR A 111 8.76 96.76 -35.50
N GLU A 112 9.81 97.25 -34.84
CA GLU A 112 10.13 98.69 -34.77
C GLU A 112 10.99 99.21 -35.92
N LEU A 113 12.02 98.45 -36.34
CA LEU A 113 13.11 98.93 -37.21
C LEU A 113 13.11 98.30 -38.60
N GLY A 114 12.42 97.16 -38.74
CA GLY A 114 12.32 96.40 -39.98
C GLY A 114 13.56 95.56 -40.34
N PRO A 115 13.48 94.71 -41.37
CA PRO A 115 14.46 93.63 -41.60
C PRO A 115 15.86 94.07 -42.03
N ARG A 116 16.03 95.29 -42.56
CA ARG A 116 17.30 95.78 -43.13
C ARG A 116 18.10 96.69 -42.18
N HIS A 117 17.59 96.96 -40.99
CA HIS A 117 18.25 97.85 -40.04
C HIS A 117 19.52 97.21 -39.44
N PRO A 118 20.63 97.95 -39.24
CA PRO A 118 21.89 97.38 -38.72
C PRO A 118 21.76 96.64 -37.39
N SER A 119 20.96 97.13 -36.45
CA SER A 119 20.74 96.47 -35.15
C SER A 119 19.99 95.14 -35.28
N MET A 120 19.05 95.03 -36.24
CA MET A 120 18.34 93.79 -36.54
C MET A 120 19.29 92.74 -37.11
N ILE A 121 20.16 93.14 -38.04
CA ILE A 121 21.19 92.26 -38.62
C ILE A 121 22.15 91.78 -37.55
N ALA A 122 22.61 92.67 -36.66
CA ALA A 122 23.49 92.31 -35.54
C ALA A 122 22.82 91.32 -34.57
N ALA A 123 21.56 91.54 -34.18
CA ALA A 123 20.82 90.64 -33.29
C ALA A 123 20.56 89.28 -33.93
N GLN A 124 20.22 89.23 -35.23
CA GLN A 124 20.07 87.99 -35.99
C GLN A 124 21.40 87.21 -36.10
N GLN A 125 22.52 87.91 -36.24
CA GLN A 125 23.85 87.29 -36.27
C GLN A 125 24.20 86.69 -34.91
N GLN A 126 24.01 87.44 -33.82
CA GLN A 126 24.21 86.94 -32.45
C GLN A 126 23.34 85.72 -32.18
N LEU A 127 22.06 85.72 -32.59
CA LEU A 127 21.17 84.57 -32.45
C LEU A 127 21.69 83.33 -33.21
N ARG A 128 22.21 83.51 -34.43
CA ARG A 128 22.83 82.43 -35.20
C ARG A 128 24.09 81.89 -34.53
N ASP A 129 24.94 82.77 -34.00
CA ASP A 129 26.17 82.37 -33.31
C ASP A 129 25.87 81.63 -32.01
N THR A 130 24.89 82.09 -31.22
CA THR A 130 24.42 81.39 -30.01
C THR A 130 23.84 80.02 -30.34
N ARG A 131 23.04 79.88 -31.40
CA ARG A 131 22.53 78.57 -31.85
C ARG A 131 23.65 77.63 -32.29
N ALA A 132 24.67 78.15 -32.98
CA ALA A 132 25.84 77.35 -33.34
C ALA A 132 26.65 76.90 -32.10
N LEU A 133 26.77 77.74 -31.07
CA LEU A 133 27.38 77.36 -29.78
C LEU A 133 26.58 76.26 -29.07
N ILE A 134 25.24 76.35 -29.05
CA ILE A 134 24.36 75.31 -28.50
C ILE A 134 24.59 73.98 -29.24
N GLY A 135 24.62 74.00 -30.58
CA GLY A 135 24.87 72.80 -31.39
C GLY A 135 26.23 72.15 -31.10
N ARG A 136 27.30 72.95 -30.95
CA ARG A 136 28.64 72.46 -30.59
C ARG A 136 28.67 71.84 -29.20
N GLU A 137 28.03 72.47 -28.22
CA GLU A 137 27.99 71.95 -26.85
C GLU A 137 27.18 70.65 -26.77
N LEU A 138 26.07 70.54 -27.51
CA LEU A 138 25.31 69.29 -27.62
C LEU A 138 26.13 68.17 -28.29
N GLY A 139 26.91 68.49 -29.32
CA GLY A 139 27.84 67.54 -29.93
C GLY A 139 28.91 67.06 -28.95
N ARG A 140 29.46 67.97 -28.14
CA ARG A 140 30.42 67.63 -27.07
C ARG A 140 29.80 66.71 -26.01
N ILE A 141 28.57 67.00 -25.58
CA ILE A 141 27.83 66.15 -24.62
C ILE A 141 27.56 64.76 -25.22
N GLY A 142 27.15 64.69 -26.49
CA GLY A 142 26.94 63.43 -27.21
C GLY A 142 28.21 62.58 -27.29
N ALA A 143 29.34 63.18 -27.65
CA ALA A 143 30.63 62.49 -27.71
C ALA A 143 31.10 61.99 -26.33
N ALA A 144 30.86 62.78 -25.27
CA ALA A 144 31.15 62.36 -23.91
C ALA A 144 30.26 61.17 -23.47
N ALA A 145 28.97 61.21 -23.78
CA ALA A 145 28.04 60.12 -23.47
C ALA A 145 28.40 58.82 -24.21
N GLU A 146 28.84 58.91 -25.48
CA GLU A 146 29.32 57.75 -26.24
C GLU A 146 30.58 57.16 -25.59
N THR A 147 31.55 58.01 -25.22
CA THR A 147 32.77 57.58 -24.53
C THR A 147 32.45 56.89 -23.19
N ASP A 148 31.48 57.42 -22.44
CA ASP A 148 31.02 56.83 -21.18
C ASP A 148 30.37 55.46 -21.40
N TYR A 149 29.55 55.33 -22.45
CA TYR A 149 28.95 54.06 -22.84
C TYR A 149 30.01 53.03 -23.25
N GLU A 150 30.97 53.40 -24.10
CA GLU A 150 32.07 52.51 -24.51
C GLU A 150 32.91 52.03 -23.32
N ARG A 151 33.23 52.92 -22.38
CA ARG A 151 33.93 52.55 -21.14
C ARG A 151 33.12 51.57 -20.29
N ALA A 152 31.82 51.80 -20.15
CA ALA A 152 30.94 50.91 -19.40
C ALA A 152 30.83 49.53 -20.07
N LEU A 153 30.71 49.49 -21.41
CA LEU A 153 30.66 48.27 -22.19
C LEU A 153 31.97 47.47 -22.08
N ALA A 154 33.13 48.13 -22.18
CA ALA A 154 34.42 47.48 -22.00
C ALA A 154 34.58 46.87 -20.60
N ASN A 155 34.12 47.58 -19.56
CA ASN A 155 34.10 47.05 -18.20
C ASN A 155 33.14 45.86 -18.05
N GLN A 156 31.94 45.91 -18.65
CA GLN A 156 31.01 44.79 -18.68
C GLN A 156 31.65 43.55 -19.33
N GLN A 157 32.24 43.70 -20.52
CA GLN A 157 32.90 42.60 -21.23
C GLN A 157 34.07 42.00 -20.44
N ALA A 158 34.86 42.86 -19.77
CA ALA A 158 35.93 42.40 -18.89
C ALA A 158 35.40 41.59 -17.70
N LEU A 159 34.28 42.01 -17.10
CA LEU A 159 33.61 41.26 -16.02
C LEU A 159 33.00 39.96 -16.54
N GLU A 160 32.38 39.95 -17.72
CA GLU A 160 31.84 38.74 -18.35
C GLU A 160 32.95 37.71 -18.61
N ALA A 161 34.10 38.14 -19.13
CA ALA A 161 35.25 37.27 -19.33
C ALA A 161 35.80 36.71 -18.00
N LYS A 162 35.86 37.53 -16.95
CA LYS A 162 36.27 37.09 -15.60
C LYS A 162 35.28 36.06 -15.03
N VAL A 163 33.98 36.30 -15.15
CA VAL A 163 32.93 35.37 -14.72
C VAL A 163 33.02 34.05 -15.48
N ALA A 164 33.19 34.07 -16.80
CA ALA A 164 33.36 32.86 -17.60
C ALA A 164 34.61 32.05 -17.20
N GLY A 165 35.73 32.74 -16.97
CA GLY A 165 36.96 32.13 -16.45
C GLY A 165 36.78 31.50 -15.07
N MET A 166 36.13 32.22 -14.14
CA MET A 166 35.84 31.70 -12.80
C MET A 166 34.85 30.54 -12.82
N LYS A 167 33.83 30.59 -13.69
CA LYS A 167 32.87 29.49 -13.84
C LYS A 167 33.56 28.20 -14.30
N THR A 168 34.53 28.30 -15.21
CA THR A 168 35.31 27.14 -15.66
C THR A 168 36.13 26.57 -14.49
N LYS A 169 36.82 27.43 -13.72
CA LYS A 169 37.54 26.98 -12.53
C LYS A 169 36.63 26.38 -11.45
N SER A 170 35.41 26.90 -11.31
CA SER A 170 34.39 26.35 -10.40
C SER A 170 34.01 24.93 -10.79
N LEU A 171 33.83 24.66 -12.09
CA LEU A 171 33.51 23.31 -12.58
C LEU A 171 34.65 22.31 -12.32
N ASP A 172 35.90 22.72 -12.52
CA ASP A 172 37.07 21.89 -12.18
C ASP A 172 37.13 21.62 -10.66
N THR A 173 36.82 22.64 -9.88
CA THR A 173 36.79 22.55 -8.41
C THR A 173 35.63 21.67 -7.93
N ASP A 174 34.47 21.70 -8.60
CA ASP A 174 33.33 20.81 -8.33
C ASP A 174 33.70 19.35 -8.57
N GLN A 175 34.38 19.04 -9.67
CA GLN A 175 34.90 17.69 -9.92
C GLN A 175 35.87 17.25 -8.82
N ALA A 176 36.79 18.14 -8.45
CA ALA A 176 37.70 17.86 -7.36
C ALA A 176 36.95 17.68 -6.03
N SER A 177 35.84 18.41 -5.78
CA SER A 177 35.02 18.29 -4.57
C SER A 177 34.38 16.91 -4.44
N VAL A 178 34.01 16.27 -5.55
CA VAL A 178 33.49 14.90 -5.57
C VAL A 178 34.55 13.94 -5.05
N LYS A 179 35.79 14.07 -5.52
CA LYS A 179 36.90 13.22 -5.06
C LYS A 179 37.26 13.51 -3.61
N LEU A 180 37.21 14.76 -3.18
CA LEU A 180 37.39 15.12 -1.76
C LEU A 180 36.32 14.44 -0.88
N ARG A 181 35.03 14.47 -1.30
CA ARG A 181 33.94 13.78 -0.58
C ARG A 181 34.11 12.27 -0.54
N GLU A 182 34.71 11.68 -1.57
CA GLU A 182 35.10 10.26 -1.55
C GLU A 182 36.17 10.00 -0.48
N LEU A 183 37.27 10.76 -0.49
CA LEU A 183 38.34 10.63 0.52
C LEU A 183 37.85 10.90 1.95
N GLN A 184 36.91 11.83 2.14
CA GLN A 184 36.28 12.08 3.43
C GLN A 184 35.39 10.92 3.89
N ARG A 185 34.65 10.27 2.98
CA ARG A 185 33.88 9.07 3.30
C ARG A 185 34.78 7.90 3.67
N ASP A 186 35.90 7.73 2.97
CA ASP A 186 36.90 6.72 3.30
C ASP A 186 37.53 6.99 4.66
N LEU A 187 37.89 8.25 4.94
CA LEU A 187 38.37 8.67 6.26
C LEU A 187 37.34 8.37 7.36
N GLU A 188 36.06 8.71 7.16
CA GLU A 188 35.00 8.44 8.13
C GLU A 188 34.80 6.93 8.34
N ALA A 189 34.87 6.13 7.28
CA ALA A 189 34.80 4.68 7.36
C ALA A 189 35.97 4.12 8.21
N VAL A 190 37.21 4.57 7.96
CA VAL A 190 38.39 4.14 8.73
C VAL A 190 38.31 4.63 10.18
N ARG A 191 37.83 5.86 10.43
CA ARG A 191 37.60 6.40 11.78
C ARG A 191 36.54 5.60 12.54
N SER A 192 35.44 5.23 11.90
CA SER A 192 34.38 4.44 12.54
C SER A 192 34.87 3.03 12.92
N VAL A 193 35.66 2.39 12.05
CA VAL A 193 36.31 1.11 12.38
C VAL A 193 37.26 1.29 13.56
N TYR A 194 38.13 2.29 13.55
CA TYR A 194 39.03 2.59 14.67
C TYR A 194 38.28 2.83 15.98
N ALA A 195 37.20 3.63 15.95
CA ALA A 195 36.36 3.90 17.11
C ALA A 195 35.69 2.63 17.67
N ASN A 196 35.15 1.77 16.80
CA ASN A 196 34.57 0.49 17.19
C ASN A 196 35.60 -0.45 17.84
N TYR A 197 36.82 -0.51 17.29
CA TYR A 197 37.92 -1.27 17.89
C TYR A 197 38.29 -0.71 19.26
N LEU A 198 38.43 0.61 19.39
CA LEU A 198 38.74 1.28 20.66
C LEU A 198 37.68 0.97 21.73
N GLN A 199 36.40 1.06 21.37
CA GLN A 199 35.30 0.70 22.26
C GLN A 199 35.39 -0.77 22.69
N ARG A 200 35.65 -1.70 21.75
CA ARG A 200 35.78 -3.12 22.07
C ARG A 200 36.94 -3.42 23.01
N VAL A 201 38.06 -2.69 22.87
CA VAL A 201 39.19 -2.79 23.81
C VAL A 201 38.79 -2.31 25.20
N GLN A 202 38.07 -1.19 25.30
CA GLN A 202 37.58 -0.66 26.58
C GLN A 202 36.63 -1.64 27.26
N GLU A 203 35.63 -2.18 26.55
CA GLU A 203 34.70 -3.21 27.06
C GLU A 203 35.42 -4.44 27.60
N THR A 204 36.46 -4.91 26.89
CA THR A 204 37.25 -6.08 27.29
C THR A 204 38.10 -5.79 28.53
N ARG A 205 38.68 -4.58 28.64
CA ARG A 205 39.46 -4.17 29.83
C ARG A 205 38.58 -4.07 31.08
N GLU A 206 37.38 -3.51 30.95
CA GLU A 206 36.42 -3.45 32.07
C GLU A 206 35.98 -4.86 32.50
N GLN A 207 35.80 -5.80 31.56
CA GLN A 207 35.49 -7.20 31.89
C GLN A 207 36.63 -7.94 32.62
N ILE A 208 37.89 -7.59 32.38
CA ILE A 208 39.06 -8.20 33.05
C ILE A 208 39.26 -7.66 34.48
N ASN A 209 38.82 -6.43 34.77
CA ASN A 209 38.89 -5.83 36.12
C ASN A 209 37.79 -6.31 37.08
N VAL A 210 36.81 -7.08 36.61
CA VAL A 210 35.83 -7.76 37.48
C VAL A 210 36.42 -9.12 37.89
N ASP A 211 37.46 -9.08 38.73
CA ASP A 211 37.97 -10.27 39.42
C ASP A 211 37.07 -10.56 40.63
N SER A 212 36.20 -11.57 40.48
CA SER A 212 35.24 -11.98 41.50
C SER A 212 35.89 -12.87 42.55
N THR A 213 36.72 -12.31 43.43
CA THR A 213 37.28 -13.06 44.58
C THR A 213 37.07 -12.31 45.90
N ASN A 214 35.80 -12.22 46.32
CA ASN A 214 35.42 -12.31 47.74
C ASN A 214 33.89 -12.44 47.87
N ALA A 215 33.42 -13.67 48.07
CA ALA A 215 32.03 -13.94 48.39
C ALA A 215 31.93 -14.38 49.86
N ARG A 216 31.31 -13.53 50.69
CA ARG A 216 30.82 -13.91 52.02
C ARG A 216 29.30 -14.04 51.94
N ILE A 217 28.76 -15.16 52.41
CA ILE A 217 27.31 -15.41 52.43
C ILE A 217 26.70 -14.53 53.53
N ILE A 218 25.96 -13.49 53.14
CA ILE A 218 25.26 -12.57 54.05
C ILE A 218 23.85 -13.10 54.39
N SER A 219 23.24 -13.87 53.49
CA SER A 219 21.95 -14.52 53.74
C SER A 219 21.75 -15.76 52.87
N SER A 220 21.05 -16.75 53.42
CA SER A 220 20.58 -17.93 52.69
C SER A 220 19.47 -17.55 51.71
N ALA A 221 19.49 -18.15 50.52
CA ALA A 221 18.58 -17.82 49.42
C ALA A 221 17.11 -17.99 49.85
N MET A 222 16.35 -16.90 49.82
CA MET A 222 14.89 -16.96 49.93
C MET A 222 14.31 -17.43 48.59
N PRO A 223 13.34 -18.35 48.60
CA PRO A 223 12.67 -18.78 47.37
C PRO A 223 11.99 -17.57 46.71
N ALA A 224 12.06 -17.49 45.39
CA ALA A 224 11.47 -16.39 44.65
C ALA A 224 9.96 -16.32 44.90
N LEU A 225 9.46 -15.20 45.43
CA LEU A 225 8.03 -15.00 45.69
C LEU A 225 7.20 -14.95 44.39
N LYS A 226 7.83 -14.68 43.25
CA LYS A 226 7.17 -14.60 41.94
C LYS A 226 8.05 -15.23 40.87
N LYS A 227 7.43 -15.96 39.94
CA LYS A 227 8.09 -16.61 38.81
C LYS A 227 8.64 -15.56 37.85
N SER A 228 9.95 -15.61 37.59
CA SER A 228 10.67 -14.64 36.75
C SER A 228 10.48 -14.89 35.25
N TRP A 229 10.27 -16.14 34.83
CA TRP A 229 10.12 -16.50 33.42
C TRP A 229 9.50 -17.91 33.26
N PRO A 230 8.64 -18.20 32.26
CA PRO A 230 7.95 -17.28 31.34
C PRO A 230 6.67 -16.68 31.98
N PRO A 231 6.17 -15.54 31.47
CA PRO A 231 4.95 -14.91 31.97
C PRO A 231 3.76 -15.85 31.79
N LEU A 232 3.07 -16.17 32.90
CA LEU A 232 1.95 -17.11 32.93
C LEU A 232 0.82 -16.70 31.96
N SER A 233 0.59 -15.39 31.82
CA SER A 233 -0.41 -14.84 30.90
C SER A 233 -0.14 -15.22 29.44
N LEU A 234 1.12 -15.18 29.00
CA LEU A 234 1.49 -15.52 27.62
C LEU A 234 1.35 -17.03 27.36
N LEU A 235 1.69 -17.86 28.34
CA LEU A 235 1.53 -19.32 28.25
C LEU A 235 0.05 -19.73 28.19
N VAL A 236 -0.80 -19.13 29.04
CA VAL A 236 -2.24 -19.40 29.05
C VAL A 236 -2.89 -18.93 27.74
N LEU A 237 -2.51 -17.77 27.23
CA LEU A 237 -3.02 -17.25 25.97
C LEU A 237 -2.60 -18.16 24.79
N GLY A 238 -1.33 -18.58 24.75
CA GLY A 238 -0.82 -19.51 23.73
C GLY A 238 -1.49 -20.88 23.79
N ALA A 239 -1.70 -21.43 25.00
CA ALA A 239 -2.39 -22.70 25.18
C ALA A 239 -3.87 -22.62 24.78
N LEU A 240 -4.54 -21.50 25.10
CA LEU A 240 -5.93 -21.28 24.73
C LEU A 240 -6.09 -21.26 23.20
N PHE A 241 -5.35 -20.40 22.51
CA PHE A 241 -5.47 -20.28 21.05
C PHE A 241 -4.91 -21.52 20.32
N GLY A 242 -3.82 -22.09 20.80
CA GLY A 242 -3.25 -23.32 20.24
C GLY A 242 -4.19 -24.52 20.39
N GLY A 243 -4.79 -24.70 21.56
CA GLY A 243 -5.75 -25.77 21.83
C GLY A 243 -7.04 -25.63 21.02
N LEU A 244 -7.56 -24.40 20.92
CA LEU A 244 -8.76 -24.12 20.12
C LEU A 244 -8.49 -24.38 18.63
N GLY A 245 -7.35 -23.92 18.12
CA GLY A 245 -6.93 -24.17 16.73
C GLY A 245 -6.76 -25.66 16.41
N LEU A 246 -6.04 -26.41 17.25
CA LEU A 246 -5.86 -27.85 17.07
C LEU A 246 -7.18 -28.62 17.19
N GLY A 247 -8.01 -28.29 18.17
CA GLY A 247 -9.31 -28.94 18.38
C GLY A 247 -10.25 -28.74 17.20
N THR A 248 -10.36 -27.50 16.70
CA THR A 248 -11.17 -27.21 15.50
C THR A 248 -10.58 -27.90 14.27
N GLY A 249 -9.26 -27.89 14.10
CA GLY A 249 -8.59 -28.58 12.99
C GLY A 249 -8.89 -30.08 12.96
N LEU A 250 -8.77 -30.76 14.10
CA LEU A 250 -9.07 -32.20 14.20
C LEU A 250 -10.55 -32.51 13.97
N ALA A 251 -11.46 -31.67 14.45
CA ALA A 251 -12.90 -31.84 14.23
C ALA A 251 -13.26 -31.75 12.73
N LEU A 252 -12.67 -30.80 12.00
CA LEU A 252 -12.91 -30.66 10.56
C LEU A 252 -12.36 -31.85 9.76
N ILE A 253 -11.21 -32.39 10.15
CA ILE A 253 -10.63 -33.58 9.51
C ILE A 253 -11.53 -34.80 9.76
N ALA A 254 -12.02 -34.98 10.98
CA ALA A 254 -12.94 -36.06 11.33
C ALA A 254 -14.25 -35.98 10.54
N GLU A 255 -14.82 -34.78 10.40
CA GLU A 255 -16.03 -34.55 9.61
C GLU A 255 -15.81 -34.88 8.12
N TYR A 256 -14.70 -34.43 7.54
CA TYR A 256 -14.38 -34.72 6.13
C TYR A 256 -14.20 -36.23 5.87
N SER A 257 -13.74 -36.99 6.87
CA SER A 257 -13.54 -38.43 6.76
C SER A 257 -14.81 -39.29 6.98
N SER A 258 -15.95 -38.69 7.33
CA SER A 258 -17.17 -39.42 7.67
C SER A 258 -18.08 -39.64 6.44
N PRO A 259 -18.47 -40.90 6.10
CA PRO A 259 -19.35 -41.21 4.97
C PRO A 259 -20.84 -40.99 5.28
N THR A 260 -21.18 -39.84 5.87
CA THR A 260 -22.57 -39.53 6.28
C THR A 260 -23.23 -38.62 5.25
N VAL A 261 -24.40 -39.02 4.75
CA VAL A 261 -25.21 -38.17 3.86
C VAL A 261 -26.02 -37.19 4.71
N LEU A 262 -25.70 -35.90 4.61
CA LEU A 262 -26.27 -34.84 5.46
C LEU A 262 -27.43 -34.09 4.80
N SER A 263 -27.59 -34.21 3.48
CA SER A 263 -28.60 -33.48 2.71
C SER A 263 -29.31 -34.34 1.66
N SER A 264 -30.58 -34.03 1.41
CA SER A 264 -31.36 -34.63 0.33
C SER A 264 -30.73 -34.37 -1.04
N ALA A 265 -30.06 -33.23 -1.23
CA ALA A 265 -29.35 -32.91 -2.46
C ALA A 265 -28.12 -33.82 -2.67
N GLN A 266 -27.37 -34.10 -1.61
CA GLN A 266 -26.24 -35.04 -1.65
C GLN A 266 -26.71 -36.47 -1.95
N MET A 267 -27.85 -36.88 -1.38
CA MET A 267 -28.45 -38.19 -1.68
C MET A 267 -28.91 -38.29 -3.13
N GLN A 268 -29.54 -37.22 -3.66
CA GLN A 268 -29.98 -37.19 -5.05
C GLN A 268 -28.81 -37.26 -6.03
N SER A 269 -27.70 -36.57 -5.75
CA SER A 269 -26.50 -36.64 -6.60
C SER A 269 -25.77 -37.98 -6.48
N ALA A 270 -25.82 -38.64 -5.32
CA ALA A 270 -25.15 -39.92 -5.11
C ALA A 270 -25.86 -41.10 -5.78
N ILE A 271 -27.21 -41.08 -5.83
CA ILE A 271 -28.03 -42.22 -6.29
C ILE A 271 -28.63 -41.96 -7.69
N ASP A 272 -28.51 -40.73 -8.22
CA ASP A 272 -29.13 -40.27 -9.47
C ASP A 272 -30.64 -40.56 -9.55
N ALA A 273 -31.31 -40.48 -8.39
CA ALA A 273 -32.73 -40.76 -8.23
C ALA A 273 -33.40 -39.68 -7.38
N PRO A 274 -34.66 -39.32 -7.69
CA PRO A 274 -35.36 -38.26 -6.95
C PRO A 274 -35.64 -38.68 -5.51
N VAL A 275 -35.28 -37.83 -4.56
CA VAL A 275 -35.64 -38.03 -3.14
C VAL A 275 -37.13 -37.75 -2.94
N LEU A 276 -37.88 -38.80 -2.59
CA LEU A 276 -39.34 -38.75 -2.47
C LEU A 276 -39.82 -38.01 -1.21
N GLY A 277 -39.05 -38.09 -0.11
CA GLY A 277 -39.33 -37.40 1.14
C GLY A 277 -38.31 -37.75 2.23
N VAL A 278 -38.18 -36.88 3.24
CA VAL A 278 -37.29 -37.08 4.40
C VAL A 278 -38.13 -37.36 5.63
N VAL A 279 -38.03 -38.58 6.16
CA VAL A 279 -38.77 -39.00 7.37
C VAL A 279 -37.92 -38.69 8.60
N PRO A 280 -38.41 -37.90 9.56
CA PRO A 280 -37.63 -37.63 10.77
C PRO A 280 -37.40 -38.91 11.57
N ALA A 281 -36.16 -39.07 12.06
CA ALA A 281 -35.84 -40.09 13.04
C ALA A 281 -36.81 -39.99 14.23
N LYS A 282 -37.22 -41.14 14.79
CA LYS A 282 -38.07 -41.14 15.98
C LYS A 282 -37.27 -40.42 17.06
N SER A 283 -37.72 -39.25 17.50
CA SER A 283 -37.07 -38.49 18.56
C SER A 283 -37.05 -39.36 19.82
N GLY A 284 -35.94 -40.05 20.04
CA GLY A 284 -35.70 -40.86 21.21
C GLY A 284 -35.37 -39.91 22.35
N ASN A 285 -36.40 -39.47 23.07
CA ASN A 285 -36.35 -38.84 24.39
C ASN A 285 -35.04 -38.10 24.73
N THR A 286 -34.62 -37.14 23.90
CA THR A 286 -33.57 -36.21 24.28
C THR A 286 -34.19 -35.21 25.24
N ARG A 287 -33.91 -35.38 26.54
CA ARG A 287 -34.17 -34.39 27.60
C ARG A 287 -33.68 -33.03 27.12
N ARG A 288 -34.59 -32.21 26.60
CA ARG A 288 -34.33 -30.82 26.23
C ARG A 288 -34.86 -29.94 27.37
N TRP A 289 -33.92 -29.35 28.10
CA TRP A 289 -34.12 -28.45 29.24
C TRP A 289 -34.59 -27.05 28.78
N TRP A 290 -35.69 -26.97 28.02
CA TRP A 290 -36.31 -25.68 27.67
C TRP A 290 -37.85 -25.78 27.79
N PRO A 291 -38.52 -24.85 28.50
CA PRO A 291 -39.92 -25.03 28.95
C PRO A 291 -41.01 -24.69 27.92
N PHE A 292 -40.66 -24.38 26.67
CA PHE A 292 -41.64 -24.05 25.63
C PHE A 292 -41.37 -24.86 24.35
N GLY A 293 -42.06 -25.99 24.15
CA GLY A 293 -41.86 -26.78 22.92
C GLY A 293 -42.69 -28.06 22.78
N GLY A 294 -43.90 -27.92 22.24
CA GLY A 294 -44.48 -28.82 21.22
C GLY A 294 -44.84 -30.26 21.59
N THR A 295 -46.15 -30.54 21.63
CA THR A 295 -46.74 -31.87 21.83
C THR A 295 -46.30 -32.88 20.75
N ALA A 296 -45.96 -34.10 21.18
CA ALA A 296 -45.54 -35.22 20.31
C ALA A 296 -46.56 -35.59 19.21
N ALA A 297 -47.82 -35.16 19.33
CA ALA A 297 -48.86 -35.33 18.32
C ALA A 297 -48.54 -34.64 16.98
N ALA A 298 -47.85 -33.49 16.99
CA ALA A 298 -47.50 -32.75 15.77
C ALA A 298 -46.45 -33.48 14.91
N ALA A 299 -45.64 -34.36 15.50
CA ALA A 299 -44.63 -35.13 14.77
C ALA A 299 -45.24 -36.26 13.94
N SER A 300 -46.33 -36.88 14.42
CA SER A 300 -47.05 -37.92 13.67
C SER A 300 -47.73 -37.34 12.43
N GLN A 301 -48.46 -36.24 12.59
CA GLN A 301 -49.19 -35.58 11.49
C GLN A 301 -48.26 -35.04 10.39
N LYS A 302 -47.07 -34.53 10.76
CA LYS A 302 -46.03 -34.13 9.79
C LYS A 302 -45.43 -35.31 9.05
N THR A 303 -45.20 -36.43 9.73
CA THR A 303 -44.67 -37.65 9.11
C THR A 303 -45.66 -38.20 8.09
N ASP A 304 -46.95 -38.25 8.45
CA ASP A 304 -48.02 -38.72 7.55
C ASP A 304 -48.16 -37.83 6.32
N ALA A 305 -48.00 -36.50 6.46
CA ALA A 305 -48.00 -35.57 5.34
C ALA A 305 -46.81 -35.80 4.38
N VAL A 306 -45.59 -36.01 4.91
CA VAL A 306 -44.39 -36.28 4.09
C VAL A 306 -44.55 -37.59 3.33
N VAL A 307 -45.00 -38.65 4.00
CA VAL A 307 -45.18 -39.98 3.39
C VAL A 307 -46.33 -39.98 2.38
N GLY A 308 -47.43 -39.28 2.68
CA GLY A 308 -48.52 -39.08 1.73
C GLY A 308 -48.06 -38.32 0.48
N LEU A 309 -47.24 -37.28 0.63
CA LEU A 309 -46.72 -36.52 -0.50
C LEU A 309 -45.72 -37.35 -1.33
N ALA A 310 -44.87 -38.15 -0.67
CA ALA A 310 -44.00 -39.12 -1.31
C ALA A 310 -44.80 -40.12 -2.17
N LEU A 311 -45.86 -40.72 -1.62
CA LEU A 311 -46.76 -41.60 -2.38
C LEU A 311 -47.39 -40.88 -3.58
N ARG A 312 -47.86 -39.65 -3.40
CA ARG A 312 -48.43 -38.87 -4.51
C ARG A 312 -47.41 -38.68 -5.61
N ARG A 313 -46.17 -38.30 -5.26
CA ARG A 313 -45.07 -38.11 -6.22
C ARG A 313 -44.73 -39.39 -6.96
N MET A 314 -44.64 -40.53 -6.27
CA MET A 314 -44.38 -41.84 -6.88
C MET A 314 -45.45 -42.22 -7.92
N PHE A 315 -46.72 -41.98 -7.61
CA PHE A 315 -47.83 -42.32 -8.51
C PHE A 315 -48.14 -41.24 -9.56
N SER A 316 -47.69 -40.00 -9.35
CA SER A 316 -47.88 -38.90 -10.31
C SER A 316 -46.73 -38.75 -11.29
N SER A 317 -45.53 -39.27 -10.98
CA SER A 317 -44.44 -39.35 -11.94
C SER A 317 -44.85 -40.31 -13.05
N GLY A 318 -45.34 -39.77 -14.17
CA GLY A 318 -45.92 -40.48 -15.31
C GLY A 318 -44.95 -41.36 -16.12
N ARG A 319 -43.97 -41.99 -15.48
CA ARG A 319 -43.17 -43.08 -16.06
C ARG A 319 -43.71 -44.40 -15.53
N ARG A 320 -44.87 -44.82 -16.01
CA ARG A 320 -45.27 -46.22 -15.88
C ARG A 320 -44.64 -46.96 -17.06
N PRO A 321 -43.66 -47.86 -16.85
CA PRO A 321 -43.13 -48.69 -17.94
C PRO A 321 -44.29 -49.47 -18.59
N PRO A 322 -44.24 -49.74 -19.91
CA PRO A 322 -45.29 -50.46 -20.63
C PRO A 322 -45.66 -51.80 -19.99
N ASP A 323 -44.71 -52.46 -19.32
CA ASP A 323 -44.83 -53.82 -18.79
C ASP A 323 -45.18 -53.88 -17.29
N TRP A 324 -45.66 -52.77 -16.72
CA TRP A 324 -45.97 -52.72 -15.29
C TRP A 324 -47.25 -53.53 -14.98
N PRO A 325 -47.27 -54.39 -13.93
CA PRO A 325 -48.44 -55.18 -13.58
C PRO A 325 -49.68 -54.30 -13.31
N LEU A 326 -50.87 -54.86 -13.57
CA LEU A 326 -52.16 -54.20 -13.35
C LEU A 326 -52.30 -53.64 -11.91
N VAL A 327 -51.68 -54.33 -10.95
CA VAL A 327 -51.62 -53.92 -9.54
C VAL A 327 -50.27 -53.22 -9.25
N PRO A 328 -50.25 -51.98 -8.73
CA PRO A 328 -49.02 -51.31 -8.38
C PRO A 328 -48.35 -51.97 -7.15
N SER A 329 -47.16 -52.56 -7.34
CA SER A 329 -46.33 -53.11 -6.27
C SER A 329 -45.14 -52.21 -5.97
N ILE A 330 -44.86 -51.95 -4.69
CA ILE A 330 -43.69 -51.16 -4.25
C ILE A 330 -42.79 -52.06 -3.39
N LEU A 331 -41.52 -52.19 -3.78
CA LEU A 331 -40.48 -52.84 -2.98
C LEU A 331 -39.67 -51.78 -2.23
N VAL A 332 -39.51 -51.94 -0.91
CA VAL A 332 -38.70 -51.05 -0.07
C VAL A 332 -37.44 -51.78 0.37
N THR A 333 -36.27 -51.26 0.00
CA THR A 333 -34.96 -51.83 0.35
C THR A 333 -34.06 -50.78 1.01
N SER A 334 -33.00 -51.22 1.70
CA SER A 334 -32.01 -50.36 2.37
C SER A 334 -30.67 -51.10 2.49
N PRO A 335 -29.57 -50.35 2.72
CA PRO A 335 -28.33 -50.92 3.23
C PRO A 335 -28.55 -51.71 4.54
N PRO A 336 -27.68 -52.67 4.88
CA PRO A 336 -27.84 -53.52 6.05
C PRO A 336 -27.79 -52.75 7.37
N GLU A 337 -26.99 -51.68 7.44
CA GLU A 337 -26.86 -50.77 8.59
C GLU A 337 -28.18 -50.05 8.93
N ASP A 338 -29.06 -49.86 7.94
CA ASP A 338 -30.33 -49.14 8.07
C ASP A 338 -31.58 -50.04 8.10
N ALA A 339 -31.40 -51.36 8.32
CA ALA A 339 -32.48 -52.33 8.28
C ALA A 339 -33.66 -51.99 9.23
N ALA A 340 -33.37 -51.35 10.37
CA ALA A 340 -34.39 -50.91 11.33
C ALA A 340 -35.30 -49.79 10.77
N HIS A 341 -34.75 -48.88 9.96
CA HIS A 341 -35.49 -47.77 9.36
C HIS A 341 -36.37 -48.22 8.20
N ARG A 342 -35.92 -49.20 7.40
CA ARG A 342 -36.66 -49.78 6.27
C ARG A 342 -38.07 -50.24 6.65
N GLY A 343 -38.18 -51.07 7.70
CA GLY A 343 -39.47 -51.60 8.15
C GLY A 343 -40.42 -50.53 8.70
N ARG A 344 -39.89 -49.40 9.19
CA ARG A 344 -40.70 -48.25 9.61
C ARG A 344 -41.26 -47.50 8.41
N VAL A 345 -40.42 -47.18 7.42
CA VAL A 345 -40.84 -46.49 6.19
C VAL A 345 -41.89 -47.30 5.43
N ALA A 346 -41.68 -48.62 5.30
CA ALA A 346 -42.63 -49.51 4.62
C ALA A 346 -44.03 -49.49 5.28
N ARG A 347 -44.09 -49.55 6.62
CA ARG A 347 -45.37 -49.47 7.36
C ARG A 347 -46.04 -48.11 7.24
N LEU A 348 -45.26 -47.02 7.30
CA LEU A 348 -45.81 -45.68 7.12
C LEU A 348 -46.40 -45.50 5.71
N LEU A 349 -45.74 -45.99 4.68
CA LEU A 349 -46.25 -45.98 3.30
C LEU A 349 -47.56 -46.77 3.18
N ALA A 350 -47.62 -47.96 3.78
CA ALA A 350 -48.84 -48.77 3.79
C ALA A 350 -50.00 -48.05 4.49
N ASN A 351 -49.76 -47.48 5.67
CA ASN A 351 -50.80 -46.75 6.40
C ASN A 351 -51.26 -45.50 5.65
N ALA A 352 -50.34 -44.72 5.06
CA ALA A 352 -50.67 -43.52 4.32
C ALA A 352 -51.46 -43.81 3.03
N ALA A 353 -51.19 -44.92 2.37
CA ALA A 353 -51.98 -45.35 1.22
C ALA A 353 -53.36 -45.92 1.65
N ALA A 354 -53.46 -46.58 2.81
CA ALA A 354 -54.73 -47.09 3.35
C ALA A 354 -55.67 -45.95 3.74
N ALA A 355 -55.12 -44.89 4.35
CA ALA A 355 -55.85 -43.68 4.72
C ALA A 355 -56.46 -42.96 3.51
N ARG A 356 -55.94 -43.19 2.29
CA ARG A 356 -56.51 -42.69 1.04
C ARG A 356 -57.60 -43.58 0.45
N GLY A 357 -58.03 -44.62 1.17
CA GLY A 357 -59.08 -45.55 0.74
C GLY A 357 -58.59 -46.75 -0.08
N GLY A 358 -57.27 -46.89 -0.28
CA GLY A 358 -56.70 -48.05 -0.99
C GLY A 358 -56.75 -49.33 -0.15
N ARG A 359 -57.04 -50.46 -0.79
CA ARG A 359 -56.87 -51.80 -0.19
C ARG A 359 -55.43 -52.24 -0.42
N ILE A 360 -54.70 -52.52 0.67
CA ILE A 360 -53.25 -52.77 0.60
C ILE A 360 -52.94 -54.12 1.17
N LEU A 361 -52.13 -54.89 0.45
CA LEU A 361 -51.49 -56.09 0.96
C LEU A 361 -50.04 -55.75 1.35
N PHE A 362 -49.75 -55.72 2.63
CA PHE A 362 -48.39 -55.54 3.14
C PHE A 362 -47.72 -56.90 3.30
N ILE A 363 -46.63 -57.11 2.57
CA ILE A 363 -45.89 -58.37 2.56
C ILE A 363 -44.54 -58.15 3.23
N ASP A 364 -44.30 -58.83 4.36
CA ASP A 364 -43.00 -58.78 5.03
C ASP A 364 -42.08 -59.90 4.50
N THR A 365 -41.07 -59.51 3.73
CA THR A 365 -40.07 -60.42 3.14
C THR A 365 -38.71 -60.38 3.84
N ASN A 366 -38.60 -59.75 5.02
CA ASN A 366 -37.30 -59.57 5.66
C ASN A 366 -36.71 -60.90 6.16
N ALA A 367 -35.83 -61.51 5.37
CA ALA A 367 -35.16 -62.77 5.70
C ALA A 367 -34.07 -62.62 6.77
N GLY A 368 -33.63 -61.41 7.10
CA GLY A 368 -32.41 -61.14 7.88
C GLY A 368 -32.56 -60.98 9.40
N GLY A 369 -33.76 -61.15 9.97
CA GLY A 369 -33.98 -61.05 11.42
C GLY A 369 -34.25 -62.41 12.05
N GLY A 370 -33.51 -62.78 13.10
CA GLY A 370 -33.64 -64.05 13.84
C GLY A 370 -34.96 -64.27 14.60
N GLN A 371 -36.02 -63.53 14.28
CA GLN A 371 -37.33 -63.67 14.90
C GLN A 371 -38.11 -64.80 14.22
N LYS A 372 -38.31 -65.91 14.93
CA LYS A 372 -39.09 -67.06 14.45
C LYS A 372 -40.57 -66.71 14.54
N ASP A 373 -41.21 -66.43 13.42
CA ASP A 373 -42.65 -66.28 13.36
C ASP A 373 -43.31 -67.66 13.47
N GLN A 374 -44.20 -67.82 14.45
CA GLN A 374 -44.94 -69.08 14.69
C GLN A 374 -46.19 -69.20 13.81
N GLN A 375 -46.67 -68.09 13.25
CA GLN A 375 -47.86 -68.05 12.40
C GLN A 375 -47.49 -68.30 10.93
N PRO A 376 -48.36 -68.97 10.16
CA PRO A 376 -48.14 -69.18 8.72
C PRO A 376 -48.15 -67.85 7.95
N GLY A 377 -47.32 -67.74 6.92
CA GLY A 377 -47.13 -66.50 6.16
C GLY A 377 -46.64 -66.71 4.73
N VAL A 378 -45.98 -65.70 4.13
CA VAL A 378 -45.56 -65.70 2.71
C VAL A 378 -44.78 -66.94 2.34
N LEU A 379 -43.84 -67.36 3.18
CA LEU A 379 -43.01 -68.53 2.91
C LEU A 379 -43.82 -69.82 2.85
N ASP A 380 -44.92 -69.92 3.58
CA ASP A 380 -45.80 -71.09 3.58
C ASP A 380 -46.75 -71.08 2.36
N VAL A 381 -47.16 -69.89 1.88
CA VAL A 381 -47.88 -69.73 0.60
C VAL A 381 -46.99 -70.14 -0.58
N LEU A 382 -45.72 -69.71 -0.58
CA LEU A 382 -44.77 -70.05 -1.65
C LEU A 382 -44.44 -71.54 -1.68
N ARG A 383 -44.56 -72.25 -0.55
CA ARG A 383 -44.43 -73.71 -0.47
C ARG A 383 -45.70 -74.45 -0.88
N GLY A 384 -46.82 -73.75 -1.08
CA GLY A 384 -48.12 -74.35 -1.42
C GLY A 384 -48.90 -74.95 -0.24
N GLU A 385 -48.47 -74.70 1.01
CA GLU A 385 -49.13 -75.27 2.21
C GLU A 385 -50.46 -74.58 2.55
N TYR A 386 -50.60 -73.29 2.20
CA TYR A 386 -51.79 -72.48 2.46
C TYR A 386 -52.11 -71.60 1.25
N GLY A 387 -53.40 -71.40 0.97
CA GLY A 387 -53.85 -70.41 -0.03
C GLY A 387 -53.65 -68.97 0.46
N ILE A 388 -53.39 -68.04 -0.46
CA ILE A 388 -53.13 -66.63 -0.14
C ILE A 388 -54.30 -65.96 0.60
N GLU A 389 -55.53 -66.35 0.26
CA GLU A 389 -56.77 -65.83 0.85
C GLU A 389 -56.93 -66.23 2.32
N ALA A 390 -56.40 -67.40 2.70
CA ALA A 390 -56.51 -67.92 4.07
C ALA A 390 -55.58 -67.19 5.06
N LEU A 391 -54.54 -66.52 4.55
CA LEU A 391 -53.50 -65.88 5.36
C LEU A 391 -53.55 -64.34 5.33
N SER A 392 -54.26 -63.74 4.38
CA SER A 392 -54.46 -62.28 4.35
C SER A 392 -55.46 -61.84 5.43
N ARG A 393 -54.95 -61.40 6.59
CA ARG A 393 -55.79 -60.85 7.66
C ARG A 393 -55.87 -59.34 7.56
N TYR A 394 -57.07 -58.81 7.40
CA TYR A 394 -57.32 -57.37 7.53
C TYR A 394 -57.23 -56.97 9.00
N THR A 395 -56.52 -55.87 9.28
CA THR A 395 -56.47 -55.32 10.63
C THR A 395 -57.79 -54.57 10.91
N PRO A 396 -58.50 -54.84 12.03
CA PRO A 396 -59.77 -54.19 12.34
C PRO A 396 -59.64 -52.67 12.28
N GLY A 397 -60.50 -52.00 11.49
CA GLY A 397 -60.49 -50.55 11.31
C GLY A 397 -59.45 -50.00 10.32
N SER A 398 -58.73 -50.85 9.57
CA SER A 398 -57.81 -50.40 8.51
C SER A 398 -57.97 -51.21 7.21
N ASN A 399 -57.73 -50.59 6.07
CA ASN A 399 -57.73 -51.25 4.75
C ASN A 399 -56.41 -51.99 4.44
N VAL A 400 -55.61 -52.33 5.45
CA VAL A 400 -54.32 -53.04 5.30
C VAL A 400 -54.48 -54.51 5.70
N ALA A 401 -54.24 -55.41 4.75
CA ALA A 401 -54.02 -56.83 4.99
C ALA A 401 -52.53 -57.08 5.22
N LEU A 402 -52.18 -57.75 6.31
CA LEU A 402 -50.80 -58.11 6.64
C LEU A 402 -50.54 -59.57 6.29
N LEU A 403 -49.50 -59.82 5.49
CA LEU A 403 -48.94 -61.15 5.27
C LEU A 403 -47.52 -61.16 5.84
N GLY A 404 -47.38 -61.73 7.04
CA GLY A 404 -46.10 -61.88 7.72
C GLY A 404 -45.20 -62.89 7.00
N ARG A 405 -43.92 -62.96 7.38
CA ARG A 405 -42.93 -63.80 6.73
C ARG A 405 -43.31 -65.29 6.71
N GLY A 406 -43.93 -65.77 7.79
CA GLY A 406 -44.30 -67.17 7.94
C GLY A 406 -43.20 -68.01 8.57
N ARG A 407 -43.47 -69.30 8.70
CA ARG A 407 -42.59 -70.21 9.43
C ARG A 407 -41.30 -70.46 8.64
N SER A 408 -40.18 -70.41 9.34
CA SER A 408 -38.86 -70.69 8.73
C SER A 408 -38.65 -72.18 8.39
N LYS A 409 -39.47 -73.08 8.91
CA LYS A 409 -39.45 -74.53 8.63
C LYS A 409 -40.85 -74.99 8.20
N ALA A 410 -40.90 -75.92 7.24
CA ALA A 410 -42.14 -76.53 6.75
C ALA A 410 -42.83 -77.34 7.87
N VAL A 411 -44.17 -77.42 7.83
CA VAL A 411 -44.95 -78.30 8.72
C VAL A 411 -45.60 -79.37 7.87
N PHE A 412 -44.75 -80.25 7.34
CA PHE A 412 -45.13 -81.56 6.84
C PHE A 412 -44.01 -82.53 7.25
N GLN A 413 -44.37 -83.53 8.06
CA GLN A 413 -43.72 -84.83 8.08
C GLN A 413 -44.60 -85.78 7.28
#